data_AF-A0AAD7SGR1-F1
#
_entry.id   AF-A0AAD7SGR1-F1
#
_cell.length_a   1.000
_cell.length_b   1.000
_cell.length_c   1.000
_cell.angle_alpha   90.00
_cell.angle_beta   90.00
_cell.angle_gamma   90.00
#
_symmetry.space_group_name_H-M   'P 1'
#
loop_
_entity.id
_entity.type
_entity.pdbx_description
1 polymer ?
#
loop_
_entity_poly.entity_id
_entity_poly.type
_entity_poly.pdbx_seq_one_letter_code
_entity_poly.pdbx_strand_id
1 'polypeptide(L)'
;MASGSGEGTGVRTGMASQFFTGEEDTAIDMTTSEKVVDLLNQAALISTENKLTVLKQVQELIINKDPSLLDNFLDEIIAFQTDKSIEVRKFVIGFIEEACKRDNELLLKLIANLNMLLKDESVNVVKKAILTLTQLYKVALQWLVRSKVVLDMQEACWDMVTQMKEDVLALLDSDNDGVRTHAIKFTESLIISLSPRTPDSDTPRRQEGDISLDKIPRDHSYIRYDTLCEEGKWALEQLLKFMVHPAISSINLTTALGSLATLARQRPMFMSKVVQAYETLHANLPPTLAKSQVSSVRKNLKLHLVAVLRHPCSLEFQGQISTLLQDLGMAQSEITRCTPAPRDQRKRARHEPYTEGKKIKMEPALIEDDEDKEEPTPTSAPKPSSVTGRSPPSTSPLSSCSRCCPRRTWLTWC
;
A
#
# COMPACT_ATOMS: atom_id res chain seq x y z
N MET A 1 -54.14 -3.48 33.58
CA MET A 1 -54.14 -2.49 32.47
C MET A 1 -52.68 -2.23 32.16
N ALA A 2 -52.14 -2.70 31.03
CA ALA A 2 -52.07 -1.97 29.75
C ALA A 2 -51.22 -0.68 29.87
N SER A 3 -50.20 -0.38 29.05
CA SER A 3 -49.49 -1.11 27.96
C SER A 3 -48.18 -0.37 27.64
N GLY A 4 -47.22 -1.01 26.96
CA GLY A 4 -46.38 -0.33 25.96
C GLY A 4 -44.87 -0.58 26.02
N SER A 5 -44.28 -0.86 24.85
CA SER A 5 -42.85 -1.16 24.64
C SER A 5 -42.12 0.01 23.95
N GLY A 6 -40.79 0.08 24.08
CA GLY A 6 -39.96 0.99 23.27
C GLY A 6 -38.46 0.88 23.57
N GLU A 7 -37.67 0.37 22.63
CA GLU A 7 -36.21 0.30 22.72
C GLU A 7 -35.54 1.65 22.35
N GLY A 8 -34.36 1.91 22.92
CA GLY A 8 -33.54 3.08 22.59
C GLY A 8 -32.05 2.77 22.67
N THR A 9 -31.40 2.65 21.51
CA THR A 9 -29.99 2.24 21.38
C THR A 9 -29.01 3.34 21.84
N GLY A 10 -28.16 3.04 22.81
CA GLY A 10 -27.11 3.95 23.27
C GLY A 10 -25.95 4.08 22.28
N VAL A 11 -25.88 5.19 21.56
CA VAL A 11 -24.73 5.56 20.72
C VAL A 11 -23.63 6.18 21.60
N ARG A 12 -22.39 5.70 21.44
CA ARG A 12 -21.20 6.27 22.10
C ARG A 12 -20.80 7.59 21.44
N THR A 13 -21.06 8.71 22.09
CA THR A 13 -20.58 10.02 21.65
C THR A 13 -19.05 10.09 21.73
N GLY A 14 -18.39 10.25 20.59
CA GLY A 14 -16.94 10.47 20.51
C GLY A 14 -16.55 11.92 20.83
N MET A 15 -15.26 12.16 21.08
CA MET A 15 -14.66 13.43 21.56
C MET A 15 -14.65 14.58 20.53
N ALA A 16 -15.70 14.73 19.71
CA ALA A 16 -15.78 15.75 18.65
C ALA A 16 -16.50 17.05 19.08
N SER A 17 -17.18 17.06 20.22
CA SER A 17 -18.12 18.12 20.61
C SER A 17 -17.56 19.18 21.58
N GLN A 18 -16.24 19.27 21.76
CA GLN A 18 -15.60 20.16 22.76
C GLN A 18 -14.86 21.37 22.17
N PHE A 19 -15.00 21.66 20.87
CA PHE A 19 -14.37 22.83 20.22
C PHE A 19 -15.33 23.99 19.89
N PHE A 20 -16.60 23.90 20.29
CA PHE A 20 -17.58 24.97 20.12
C PHE A 20 -18.19 25.36 21.47
N THR A 21 -17.58 26.35 22.13
CA THR A 21 -18.18 27.03 23.29
C THR A 21 -17.96 28.54 23.19
N GLY A 22 -18.97 29.23 22.66
CA GLY A 22 -19.39 30.55 23.13
C GLY A 22 -18.55 31.77 22.74
N GLU A 23 -18.96 32.41 21.64
CA GLU A 23 -19.25 33.85 21.63
C GLU A 23 -20.31 34.09 20.54
N GLU A 24 -21.58 34.26 20.95
CA GLU A 24 -22.69 34.64 20.07
C GLU A 24 -22.97 36.13 20.26
N ASP A 25 -22.75 36.95 19.23
CA ASP A 25 -23.81 37.84 18.76
C ASP A 25 -23.57 38.32 17.31
N THR A 26 -24.65 38.58 16.58
CA THR A 26 -24.68 38.87 15.13
C THR A 26 -24.12 37.79 14.20
N ALA A 27 -24.56 36.54 14.38
CA ALA A 27 -24.41 35.51 13.37
C ALA A 27 -25.25 35.82 12.12
N ILE A 28 -24.68 36.60 11.20
CA ILE A 28 -25.03 36.49 9.77
C ILE A 28 -24.73 35.03 9.40
N ASP A 29 -25.70 34.32 8.83
CA ASP A 29 -25.52 32.93 8.38
C ASP A 29 -24.63 32.90 7.13
N MET A 30 -23.33 33.10 7.34
CA MET A 30 -22.33 33.18 6.29
C MET A 30 -22.29 31.87 5.52
N THR A 31 -22.51 31.98 4.22
CA THR A 31 -22.37 30.86 3.29
C THR A 31 -20.96 30.28 3.35
N THR A 32 -20.81 29.00 2.99
CA THR A 32 -19.48 28.37 2.93
C THR A 32 -18.52 29.18 2.04
N SER A 33 -19.03 29.76 0.94
CA SER A 33 -18.26 30.61 0.03
C SER A 33 -17.75 31.89 0.69
N GLU A 34 -18.61 32.65 1.38
CA GLU A 34 -18.22 33.87 2.09
C GLU A 34 -17.19 33.57 3.18
N LYS A 35 -17.35 32.45 3.90
CA LYS A 35 -16.39 32.02 4.91
C LYS A 35 -15.04 31.64 4.31
N VAL A 36 -15.01 31.03 3.12
CA VAL A 36 -13.75 30.75 2.40
C VAL A 36 -13.05 32.04 1.98
N VAL A 37 -13.80 33.02 1.45
CA VAL A 37 -13.26 34.35 1.08
C VAL A 37 -12.64 35.05 2.28
N ASP A 38 -13.34 35.10 3.42
CA ASP A 38 -12.83 35.71 4.65
C ASP A 38 -11.54 35.02 5.14
N LEU A 39 -11.54 33.69 5.21
CA LEU A 39 -10.34 32.92 5.59
C LEU A 39 -9.16 33.13 4.62
N LEU A 40 -9.39 33.23 3.31
CA LEU A 40 -8.34 33.50 2.33
C LEU A 40 -7.75 34.92 2.50
N ASN A 41 -8.60 35.92 2.72
CA ASN A 41 -8.17 37.29 3.00
C ASN A 41 -7.35 37.37 4.30
N GLN A 42 -7.75 36.65 5.35
CA GLN A 42 -6.96 36.52 6.58
C GLN A 42 -5.62 35.83 6.30
N ALA A 43 -5.60 34.72 5.56
CA ALA A 43 -4.39 33.96 5.22
C ALA A 43 -3.36 34.79 4.43
N ALA A 44 -3.80 35.76 3.63
CA ALA A 44 -2.91 36.69 2.92
C ALA A 44 -2.15 37.65 3.87
N LEU A 45 -2.76 38.02 5.01
CA LEU A 45 -2.24 39.05 5.92
C LEU A 45 -1.51 38.50 7.16
N ILE A 46 -1.83 37.28 7.61
CA ILE A 46 -1.29 36.71 8.86
C ILE A 46 0.10 36.07 8.71
N SER A 47 0.79 35.98 9.86
CA SER A 47 2.09 35.31 9.99
C SER A 47 2.01 33.81 9.69
N THR A 48 3.15 33.25 9.30
CA THR A 48 3.33 31.85 8.84
C THR A 48 2.68 30.79 9.73
N GLU A 49 2.79 30.93 11.05
CA GLU A 49 2.33 29.92 12.02
C GLU A 49 0.80 29.79 12.02
N ASN A 50 0.09 30.92 12.00
CA ASN A 50 -1.37 30.94 11.95
C ASN A 50 -1.91 30.68 10.52
N LYS A 51 -1.15 31.08 9.49
CA LYS A 51 -1.52 30.89 8.07
C LYS A 51 -1.87 29.44 7.74
N LEU A 52 -1.07 28.48 8.22
CA LEU A 52 -1.31 27.05 7.96
C LEU A 52 -2.62 26.54 8.56
N THR A 53 -3.04 27.07 9.72
CA THR A 53 -4.29 26.67 10.37
C THR A 53 -5.49 27.18 9.57
N VAL A 54 -5.42 28.43 9.08
CA VAL A 54 -6.47 29.04 8.25
C VAL A 54 -6.57 28.34 6.89
N LEU A 55 -5.45 28.11 6.20
CA LEU A 55 -5.44 27.41 4.91
C LEU A 55 -5.97 25.96 5.01
N LYS A 56 -5.70 25.25 6.12
CA LYS A 56 -6.29 23.92 6.37
C LYS A 56 -7.80 23.97 6.60
N GLN A 57 -8.33 25.03 7.21
CA GLN A 57 -9.77 25.23 7.30
C GLN A 57 -10.38 25.46 5.92
N VAL A 58 -9.76 26.29 5.06
CA VAL A 58 -10.22 26.47 3.68
C VAL A 58 -10.22 25.13 2.93
N GLN A 59 -9.14 24.35 3.02
CA GLN A 59 -9.06 23.02 2.41
C GLN A 59 -10.22 22.11 2.84
N GLU A 60 -10.54 22.04 4.14
CA GLU A 60 -11.66 21.21 4.62
C GLU A 60 -13.01 21.71 4.08
N LEU A 61 -13.21 23.03 4.00
CA LEU A 61 -14.43 23.61 3.45
C LEU A 61 -14.60 23.29 1.96
N ILE A 62 -13.55 23.42 1.13
CA ILE A 62 -13.65 23.26 -0.34
C ILE A 62 -13.37 21.85 -0.87
N ILE A 63 -12.73 20.95 -0.09
CA ILE A 63 -12.52 19.54 -0.52
C ILE A 63 -13.56 18.59 0.08
N ASN A 64 -14.08 18.88 1.29
CA ASN A 64 -14.92 17.94 2.03
C ASN A 64 -16.33 18.49 2.34
N LYS A 65 -16.48 19.74 2.81
CA LYS A 65 -17.80 20.29 3.16
C LYS A 65 -18.63 20.64 1.92
N ASP A 66 -18.04 21.38 0.97
CA ASP A 66 -18.68 21.81 -0.27
C ASP A 66 -17.70 21.73 -1.45
N PRO A 67 -17.57 20.53 -2.08
CA PRO A 67 -16.67 20.31 -3.22
C PRO A 67 -16.98 21.16 -4.45
N SER A 68 -18.16 21.78 -4.55
CA SER A 68 -18.51 22.66 -5.68
C SER A 68 -17.69 23.96 -5.71
N LEU A 69 -17.12 24.32 -4.57
CA LEU A 69 -16.28 25.51 -4.40
C LEU A 69 -14.81 25.27 -4.79
N LEU A 70 -14.39 24.02 -5.04
CA LEU A 70 -12.98 23.66 -5.25
C LEU A 70 -12.37 24.35 -6.47
N ASP A 71 -13.07 24.37 -7.60
CA ASP A 71 -12.57 25.00 -8.82
C ASP A 71 -12.60 26.55 -8.74
N ASN A 72 -13.55 27.09 -7.97
CA ASN A 72 -13.74 28.54 -7.80
C ASN A 72 -12.64 29.21 -6.96
N PHE A 73 -12.03 28.47 -6.02
CA PHE A 73 -10.97 28.96 -5.12
C PHE A 73 -9.61 28.32 -5.36
N LEU A 74 -9.44 27.71 -6.54
CA LEU A 74 -8.23 26.96 -6.87
C LEU A 74 -7.01 27.90 -6.95
N ASP A 75 -7.15 28.99 -7.71
CA ASP A 75 -6.05 29.91 -7.99
C ASP A 75 -5.58 30.65 -6.72
N GLU A 76 -6.50 31.01 -5.81
CA GLU A 76 -6.18 31.64 -4.53
C GLU A 76 -5.36 30.73 -3.60
N ILE A 77 -5.65 29.42 -3.57
CA ILE A 77 -4.83 28.47 -2.80
C ILE A 77 -3.48 28.22 -3.49
N ILE A 78 -3.48 28.09 -4.82
CA ILE A 78 -2.25 27.86 -5.58
C ILE A 78 -1.31 29.08 -5.54
N ALA A 79 -1.82 30.31 -5.38
CA ALA A 79 -0.99 31.51 -5.20
C ALA A 79 -0.01 31.41 -4.01
N PHE A 80 -0.32 30.61 -2.98
CA PHE A 80 0.60 30.36 -1.86
C PHE A 80 1.80 29.45 -2.21
N GLN A 81 1.89 28.91 -3.43
CA GLN A 81 3.03 28.10 -3.86
C GLN A 81 4.36 28.87 -3.89
N THR A 82 4.33 30.20 -3.97
CA THR A 82 5.52 31.06 -3.90
C THR A 82 5.71 31.69 -2.51
N ASP A 83 4.99 31.23 -1.47
CA ASP A 83 5.18 31.71 -0.11
C ASP A 83 6.59 31.36 0.41
N LYS A 84 7.20 32.29 1.16
CA LYS A 84 8.55 32.13 1.73
C LYS A 84 8.63 30.92 2.68
N SER A 85 7.53 30.54 3.32
CA SER A 85 7.46 29.40 4.23
C SER A 85 7.48 28.06 3.49
N ILE A 86 8.48 27.24 3.81
CA ILE A 86 8.59 25.83 3.39
C ILE A 86 7.32 25.04 3.74
N GLU A 87 6.74 25.27 4.93
CA GLU A 87 5.55 24.53 5.37
C GLU A 87 4.28 24.97 4.63
N VAL A 88 4.21 26.23 4.17
CA VAL A 88 3.09 26.69 3.32
C VAL A 88 3.21 26.09 1.92
N ARG A 89 4.42 26.03 1.33
CA ARG A 89 4.63 25.35 0.04
C ARG A 89 4.36 23.84 0.14
N LYS A 90 4.78 23.18 1.23
CA LYS A 90 4.41 21.78 1.53
C LYS A 90 2.89 21.59 1.66
N PHE A 91 2.19 22.55 2.28
CA PHE A 91 0.73 22.54 2.34
C PHE A 91 0.11 22.62 0.94
N VAL A 92 0.56 23.52 0.07
CA VAL A 92 0.04 23.63 -1.32
C VAL A 92 0.25 22.34 -2.11
N ILE A 93 1.39 21.66 -1.96
CA ILE A 93 1.59 20.32 -2.55
C ILE A 93 0.57 19.31 -1.99
N GLY A 94 0.31 19.34 -0.68
CA GLY A 94 -0.72 18.50 -0.06
C GLY A 94 -2.13 18.80 -0.53
N PHE A 95 -2.45 20.07 -0.77
CA PHE A 95 -3.72 20.51 -1.36
C PHE A 95 -3.87 19.99 -2.80
N ILE A 96 -2.85 20.12 -3.65
CA ILE A 96 -2.83 19.56 -5.01
C ILE A 96 -3.08 18.04 -4.96
N GLU A 97 -2.48 17.34 -4.00
CA GLU A 97 -2.67 15.89 -3.83
C GLU A 97 -4.14 15.51 -3.55
N GLU A 98 -4.81 16.23 -2.64
CA GLU A 98 -6.20 15.94 -2.28
C GLU A 98 -7.21 16.47 -3.31
N ALA A 99 -6.95 17.62 -3.93
CA ALA A 99 -7.76 18.18 -5.01
C ALA A 99 -7.80 17.21 -6.21
N CYS A 100 -6.63 16.75 -6.69
CA CYS A 100 -6.53 15.80 -7.80
C CYS A 100 -7.11 14.41 -7.47
N LYS A 101 -7.21 14.02 -6.19
CA LYS A 101 -7.92 12.79 -5.76
C LYS A 101 -9.43 12.96 -5.71
N ARG A 102 -9.91 14.17 -5.38
CA ARG A 102 -11.33 14.53 -5.35
C ARG A 102 -11.90 14.64 -6.76
N ASP A 103 -11.18 15.34 -7.63
CA ASP A 103 -11.49 15.48 -9.05
C ASP A 103 -10.20 15.36 -9.88
N ASN A 104 -10.19 14.41 -10.83
CA ASN A 104 -9.00 14.14 -11.63
C ASN A 104 -8.79 15.18 -12.75
N GLU A 105 -9.82 15.91 -13.18
CA GLU A 105 -9.70 16.91 -14.24
C GLU A 105 -8.88 18.13 -13.79
N LEU A 106 -8.88 18.45 -12.49
CA LEU A 106 -8.04 19.50 -11.91
C LEU A 106 -6.54 19.27 -12.12
N LEU A 107 -6.10 18.03 -12.40
CA LEU A 107 -4.70 17.75 -12.73
C LEU A 107 -4.23 18.56 -13.95
N LEU A 108 -5.12 18.82 -14.92
CA LEU A 108 -4.85 19.67 -16.09
C LEU A 108 -4.38 21.08 -15.69
N LYS A 109 -4.98 21.65 -14.64
CA LYS A 109 -4.65 22.99 -14.11
C LYS A 109 -3.46 22.94 -13.13
N LEU A 110 -3.28 21.82 -12.43
CA LEU A 110 -2.37 21.71 -11.29
C LEU A 110 -1.01 21.07 -11.58
N ILE A 111 -0.84 20.34 -12.69
CA ILE A 111 0.39 19.59 -12.97
C ILE A 111 1.62 20.51 -13.11
N ALA A 112 1.48 21.67 -13.77
CA ALA A 112 2.56 22.65 -13.92
C ALA A 112 3.02 23.23 -12.57
N ASN A 113 2.09 23.48 -11.66
CA ASN A 113 2.35 23.96 -10.30
C ASN A 113 3.13 22.89 -9.49
N LEU A 114 2.73 21.62 -9.59
CA LEU A 114 3.48 20.52 -8.97
C LEU A 114 4.88 20.33 -9.57
N ASN A 115 5.04 20.52 -10.88
CA ASN A 115 6.34 20.47 -11.57
C ASN A 115 7.29 21.58 -11.10
N MET A 116 6.76 22.79 -10.89
CA MET A 116 7.52 23.90 -10.30
C MET A 116 7.96 23.57 -8.87
N LEU A 117 7.05 23.06 -8.04
CA LEU A 117 7.32 22.67 -6.65
C LEU A 117 8.23 21.45 -6.50
N LEU A 118 8.32 20.59 -7.53
CA LEU A 118 9.32 19.52 -7.62
C LEU A 118 10.75 20.05 -7.82
N LYS A 119 10.88 21.30 -8.30
CA LYS A 119 12.14 21.99 -8.60
C LYS A 119 12.44 23.12 -7.60
N ASP A 120 11.80 23.09 -6.43
CA ASP A 120 11.99 24.03 -5.33
C ASP A 120 13.42 23.97 -4.74
N GLU A 121 13.96 25.12 -4.33
CA GLU A 121 15.27 25.21 -3.69
C GLU A 121 15.36 24.41 -2.38
N SER A 122 14.23 24.22 -1.69
CA SER A 122 14.16 23.45 -0.45
C SER A 122 13.94 21.97 -0.72
N VAL A 123 14.95 21.17 -0.39
CA VAL A 123 14.86 19.69 -0.41
C VAL A 123 13.67 19.13 0.38
N ASN A 124 13.12 19.87 1.35
CA ASN A 124 11.92 19.46 2.09
C ASN A 124 10.63 19.60 1.25
N VAL A 125 10.55 20.61 0.40
CA VAL A 125 9.46 20.82 -0.56
C VAL A 125 9.58 19.77 -1.68
N VAL A 126 10.78 19.58 -2.24
CA VAL A 126 11.07 18.54 -3.26
C VAL A 126 10.68 17.14 -2.75
N LYS A 127 11.05 16.74 -1.53
CA LYS A 127 10.63 15.45 -0.95
C LYS A 127 9.11 15.30 -0.87
N LYS A 128 8.37 16.36 -0.50
CA LYS A 128 6.90 16.34 -0.47
C LYS A 128 6.31 16.29 -1.88
N ALA A 129 6.90 16.96 -2.86
CA ALA A 129 6.50 16.87 -4.27
C ALA A 129 6.66 15.44 -4.81
N ILE A 130 7.78 14.76 -4.50
CA ILE A 130 7.99 13.35 -4.86
C ILE A 130 6.95 12.44 -4.21
N LEU A 131 6.63 12.61 -2.92
CA LEU A 131 5.56 11.83 -2.25
C LEU A 131 4.21 12.01 -2.94
N THR A 132 3.88 13.23 -3.33
CA THR A 132 2.62 13.56 -3.99
C THR A 132 2.57 13.01 -5.41
N LEU A 133 3.63 13.15 -6.21
CA LEU A 133 3.72 12.50 -7.52
C LEU A 133 3.65 10.96 -7.41
N THR A 134 4.18 10.37 -6.33
CA THR A 134 4.07 8.92 -6.05
C THR A 134 2.60 8.47 -5.92
N GLN A 135 1.70 9.34 -5.43
CA GLN A 135 0.26 9.07 -5.42
C GLN A 135 -0.43 9.48 -6.72
N LEU A 136 -0.09 10.64 -7.28
CA LEU A 136 -0.78 11.18 -8.45
C LEU A 136 -0.43 10.48 -9.76
N TYR A 137 0.77 9.89 -9.91
CA TYR A 137 1.13 9.13 -11.12
C TYR A 137 0.14 8.02 -11.44
N LYS A 138 -0.22 7.21 -10.43
CA LYS A 138 -1.22 6.13 -10.59
C LYS A 138 -2.64 6.68 -10.81
N VAL A 139 -2.98 7.82 -10.23
CA VAL A 139 -4.30 8.47 -10.43
C VAL A 139 -4.41 9.01 -11.86
N ALA A 140 -3.39 9.71 -12.34
CA ALA A 140 -3.30 10.23 -13.70
C ALA A 140 -3.39 9.11 -14.74
N LEU A 141 -2.61 8.04 -14.58
CA LEU A 141 -2.67 6.88 -15.47
C LEU A 141 -4.04 6.20 -15.45
N GLN A 142 -4.66 6.08 -14.26
CA GLN A 142 -5.99 5.48 -14.11
C GLN A 142 -7.11 6.33 -14.73
N TRP A 143 -7.01 7.66 -14.64
CA TRP A 143 -7.93 8.61 -15.26
C TRP A 143 -7.81 8.59 -16.79
N LEU A 144 -6.57 8.62 -17.31
CA LEU A 144 -6.30 8.58 -18.74
C LEU A 144 -6.78 7.28 -19.38
N VAL A 145 -6.47 6.12 -18.77
CA VAL A 145 -6.90 4.79 -19.26
C VAL A 145 -8.42 4.58 -19.18
N ARG A 146 -9.14 5.39 -18.39
CA ARG A 146 -10.62 5.39 -18.33
C ARG A 146 -11.26 6.35 -19.32
N SER A 147 -10.50 7.26 -19.93
CA SER A 147 -11.01 8.24 -20.88
C SER A 147 -11.29 7.56 -22.23
N LYS A 148 -12.55 7.60 -22.69
CA LYS A 148 -12.97 6.95 -23.95
C LYS A 148 -12.31 7.57 -25.19
N VAL A 149 -12.05 8.87 -25.11
CA VAL A 149 -11.31 9.68 -26.07
C VAL A 149 -10.36 10.50 -25.22
N VAL A 150 -9.09 10.53 -25.60
CA VAL A 150 -8.10 11.40 -24.97
C VAL A 150 -8.11 12.73 -25.73
N LEU A 151 -8.18 13.84 -25.00
CA LEU A 151 -8.15 15.19 -25.56
C LEU A 151 -6.72 15.74 -25.52
N ASP A 152 -6.35 16.65 -26.44
CA ASP A 152 -5.02 17.26 -26.56
C ASP A 152 -4.46 17.79 -25.21
N MET A 153 -5.32 18.37 -24.37
CA MET A 153 -4.93 18.85 -23.03
C MET A 153 -4.62 17.71 -22.04
N GLN A 154 -5.26 16.55 -22.17
CA GLN A 154 -4.95 15.36 -21.39
C GLN A 154 -3.66 14.71 -21.88
N GLU A 155 -3.38 14.72 -23.18
CA GLU A 155 -2.10 14.28 -23.77
C GLU A 155 -0.95 15.14 -23.21
N ALA A 156 -1.04 16.47 -23.34
CA ALA A 156 -0.04 17.41 -22.80
C ALA A 156 0.16 17.29 -21.28
N CYS A 157 -0.92 17.03 -20.53
CA CYS A 157 -0.84 16.74 -19.10
C CYS A 157 -0.11 15.43 -18.80
N TRP A 158 -0.39 14.37 -19.57
CA TRP A 158 0.30 13.08 -19.42
C TRP A 158 1.77 13.17 -19.79
N ASP A 159 2.11 13.94 -20.82
CA ASP A 159 3.50 14.17 -21.22
C ASP A 159 4.28 14.90 -20.12
N MET A 160 3.65 15.88 -19.44
CA MET A 160 4.26 16.52 -18.27
C MET A 160 4.41 15.54 -17.08
N VAL A 161 3.43 14.68 -16.81
CA VAL A 161 3.55 13.60 -15.80
C VAL A 161 4.69 12.64 -16.17
N THR A 162 4.86 12.34 -17.45
CA THR A 162 5.89 11.44 -17.99
C THR A 162 7.29 12.07 -17.88
N GLN A 163 7.43 13.37 -18.16
CA GLN A 163 8.67 14.12 -17.89
C GLN A 163 8.99 14.16 -16.40
N MET A 164 8.01 14.45 -15.53
CA MET A 164 8.22 14.48 -14.08
C MET A 164 8.61 13.10 -13.51
N LYS A 165 8.10 12.01 -14.09
CA LYS A 165 8.54 10.63 -13.80
C LYS A 165 10.04 10.46 -14.09
N GLU A 166 10.54 10.99 -15.20
CA GLU A 166 11.96 10.94 -15.57
C GLU A 166 12.82 11.83 -14.67
N ASP A 167 12.36 13.05 -14.37
CA ASP A 167 13.01 13.97 -13.44
C ASP A 167 13.20 13.30 -12.06
N VAL A 168 12.18 12.62 -11.52
CA VAL A 168 12.29 11.91 -10.22
C VAL A 168 13.17 10.65 -10.30
N LEU A 169 13.24 9.95 -11.44
CA LEU A 169 14.18 8.84 -11.60
C LEU A 169 15.64 9.33 -11.63
N ALA A 170 15.91 10.49 -12.24
CA ALA A 170 17.22 11.14 -12.17
C ALA A 170 17.60 11.56 -10.73
N LEU A 171 16.63 11.88 -9.87
CA LEU A 171 16.87 12.17 -8.44
C LEU A 171 17.33 10.96 -7.60
N LEU A 172 17.46 9.75 -8.18
CA LEU A 172 18.24 8.68 -7.56
C LEU A 172 19.73 9.05 -7.41
N ASP A 173 20.27 9.88 -8.31
CA ASP A 173 21.65 10.36 -8.30
C ASP A 173 21.80 11.75 -7.60
N SER A 174 20.73 12.26 -6.98
CA SER A 174 20.76 13.53 -6.22
C SER A 174 21.76 13.49 -5.05
N ASP A 175 22.48 14.58 -4.80
CA ASP A 175 23.40 14.71 -3.64
C ASP A 175 22.69 14.56 -2.28
N ASN A 176 21.41 14.95 -2.19
CA ASN A 176 20.65 14.87 -0.94
C ASN A 176 20.13 13.44 -0.64
N ASP A 177 20.61 12.85 0.47
CA ASP A 177 20.24 11.51 0.92
C ASP A 177 18.73 11.30 1.18
N GLY A 178 18.07 12.36 1.66
CA GLY A 178 16.63 12.38 1.87
C GLY A 178 15.85 12.37 0.56
N VAL A 179 16.31 13.11 -0.45
CA VAL A 179 15.70 13.11 -1.80
C VAL A 179 15.85 11.73 -2.44
N ARG A 180 17.06 11.13 -2.42
CA ARG A 180 17.28 9.75 -2.91
C ARG A 180 16.36 8.73 -2.25
N THR A 181 16.15 8.83 -0.93
CA THR A 181 15.21 7.98 -0.18
C THR A 181 13.78 8.05 -0.74
N HIS A 182 13.33 9.25 -1.13
CA HIS A 182 12.00 9.46 -1.70
C HIS A 182 11.93 8.99 -3.16
N ALA A 183 12.97 9.24 -3.97
CA ALA A 183 13.07 8.74 -5.33
C ALA A 183 13.00 7.20 -5.40
N ILE A 184 13.65 6.47 -4.47
CA ILE A 184 13.53 5.00 -4.35
C ILE A 184 12.06 4.57 -4.14
N LYS A 185 11.32 5.29 -3.28
CA LYS A 185 9.90 4.98 -3.01
C LYS A 185 8.97 5.32 -4.17
N PHE A 186 9.27 6.38 -4.92
CA PHE A 186 8.60 6.66 -6.20
C PHE A 186 8.87 5.53 -7.20
N THR A 187 10.13 5.14 -7.37
CA THR A 187 10.58 4.08 -8.29
C THR A 187 9.91 2.74 -7.99
N GLU A 188 9.77 2.36 -6.71
CA GLU A 188 8.97 1.19 -6.30
C GLU A 188 7.51 1.28 -6.78
N SER A 189 6.85 2.42 -6.52
CA SER A 189 5.45 2.65 -6.91
C SER A 189 5.27 2.61 -8.43
N LEU A 190 6.24 3.18 -9.16
CA LEU A 190 6.29 3.17 -10.62
C LEU A 190 6.41 1.74 -11.16
N ILE A 191 7.38 0.95 -10.70
CA ILE A 191 7.57 -0.44 -11.13
C ILE A 191 6.30 -1.27 -10.83
N ILE A 192 5.66 -1.09 -9.68
CA ILE A 192 4.40 -1.77 -9.33
C ILE A 192 3.28 -1.36 -10.30
N SER A 193 3.13 -0.07 -10.58
CA SER A 193 2.09 0.45 -11.49
C SER A 193 2.30 -0.04 -12.93
N LEU A 194 3.55 -0.07 -13.39
CA LEU A 194 3.96 -0.41 -14.76
C LEU A 194 4.30 -1.91 -14.96
N SER A 195 3.83 -2.77 -14.06
CA SER A 195 3.92 -4.23 -14.24
C SER A 195 2.60 -4.92 -13.89
N PRO A 196 2.25 -6.01 -14.59
CA PRO A 196 0.96 -6.67 -14.41
C PRO A 196 0.92 -7.43 -13.08
N ARG A 197 -0.26 -7.46 -12.45
CA ARG A 197 -0.56 -8.42 -11.38
C ARG A 197 -0.62 -9.84 -11.95
N THR A 198 -0.24 -10.81 -11.13
CA THR A 198 -0.41 -12.24 -11.40
C THR A 198 -1.34 -12.87 -10.34
N PRO A 199 -1.84 -14.10 -10.53
CA PRO A 199 -2.66 -14.78 -9.52
C PRO A 199 -1.98 -14.93 -8.14
N ASP A 200 -0.65 -14.84 -8.11
CA ASP A 200 0.17 -14.93 -6.91
C ASP A 200 0.65 -13.56 -6.38
N SER A 201 0.17 -12.43 -6.90
CA SER A 201 0.56 -11.09 -6.44
C SER A 201 -0.02 -10.73 -5.07
N ASP A 202 0.82 -10.66 -4.03
CA ASP A 202 0.48 -10.19 -2.67
C ASP A 202 0.22 -8.67 -2.64
N THR A 203 -0.96 -8.26 -3.09
CA THR A 203 -1.38 -6.84 -3.14
C THR A 203 -2.08 -6.44 -1.82
N PRO A 204 -1.60 -5.41 -1.09
CA PRO A 204 -2.27 -4.91 0.10
C PRO A 204 -3.67 -4.35 -0.20
N ARG A 205 -4.65 -4.59 0.68
CA ARG A 205 -6.06 -4.12 0.52
C ARG A 205 -6.20 -2.67 0.06
N ARG A 206 -5.44 -1.75 0.66
CA ARG A 206 -5.44 -0.31 0.33
C ARG A 206 -4.95 0.02 -1.10
N GLN A 207 -4.40 -0.95 -1.83
CA GLN A 207 -3.86 -0.85 -3.19
C GLN A 207 -4.64 -1.74 -4.18
N GLU A 208 -5.71 -2.43 -3.76
CA GLU A 208 -6.51 -3.29 -4.65
C GLU A 208 -7.10 -2.48 -5.82
N GLY A 209 -7.61 -1.27 -5.53
CA GLY A 209 -8.20 -0.34 -6.50
C GLY A 209 -7.19 0.39 -7.41
N ASP A 210 -5.91 0.47 -7.03
CA ASP A 210 -4.86 1.14 -7.80
C ASP A 210 -4.71 0.52 -9.20
N ILE A 211 -4.38 1.33 -10.21
CA ILE A 211 -4.06 0.84 -11.54
C ILE A 211 -2.81 -0.07 -11.52
N SER A 212 -2.78 -1.01 -12.45
CA SER A 212 -1.63 -1.85 -12.75
C SER A 212 -1.71 -2.30 -14.21
N LEU A 213 -0.60 -2.72 -14.80
CA LEU A 213 -0.50 -2.94 -16.25
C LEU A 213 -1.53 -3.96 -16.79
N ASP A 214 -1.93 -4.95 -15.98
CA ASP A 214 -3.00 -5.93 -16.27
C ASP A 214 -4.39 -5.32 -16.51
N LYS A 215 -4.61 -4.08 -16.06
CA LYS A 215 -5.88 -3.33 -16.22
C LYS A 215 -5.88 -2.39 -17.43
N ILE A 216 -4.79 -2.32 -18.19
CA ILE A 216 -4.64 -1.42 -19.35
C ILE A 216 -4.99 -2.19 -20.64
N PRO A 217 -5.97 -1.72 -21.44
CA PRO A 217 -6.28 -2.31 -22.75
C PRO A 217 -5.07 -2.26 -23.69
N ARG A 218 -4.83 -3.32 -24.47
CA ARG A 218 -3.72 -3.36 -25.44
C ARG A 218 -3.96 -2.51 -26.69
N ASP A 219 -5.23 -2.19 -26.93
CA ASP A 219 -5.80 -1.42 -28.04
C ASP A 219 -6.19 0.02 -27.64
N HIS A 220 -5.73 0.49 -26.48
CA HIS A 220 -5.94 1.87 -26.04
C HIS A 220 -5.28 2.85 -27.01
N SER A 221 -6.01 3.91 -27.42
CA SER A 221 -5.60 4.83 -28.50
C SER A 221 -4.30 5.58 -28.23
N TYR A 222 -4.12 6.09 -27.02
CA TYR A 222 -2.93 6.88 -26.62
C TYR A 222 -1.89 6.04 -25.84
N ILE A 223 -2.27 5.49 -24.69
CA ILE A 223 -1.40 4.68 -23.83
C ILE A 223 -1.04 3.34 -24.48
N ARG A 224 0.27 3.11 -24.69
CA ARG A 224 0.81 1.85 -25.22
C ARG A 224 1.28 0.92 -24.10
N TYR A 225 0.63 -0.24 -23.98
CA TYR A 225 0.94 -1.27 -22.97
C TYR A 225 2.43 -1.65 -22.94
N ASP A 226 3.02 -1.96 -24.10
CA ASP A 226 4.37 -2.52 -24.16
C ASP A 226 5.43 -1.46 -23.84
N THR A 227 5.24 -0.19 -24.25
CA THR A 227 6.09 0.94 -23.83
C THR A 227 6.11 1.10 -22.31
N LEU A 228 4.93 1.12 -21.67
CA LEU A 228 4.85 1.18 -20.20
C LEU A 228 5.51 -0.05 -19.54
N CYS A 229 5.39 -1.24 -20.12
CA CYS A 229 6.06 -2.44 -19.62
C CYS A 229 7.60 -2.33 -19.66
N GLU A 230 8.14 -1.73 -20.72
CA GLU A 230 9.57 -1.48 -20.89
C GLU A 230 10.08 -0.41 -19.90
N GLU A 231 9.34 0.68 -19.72
CA GLU A 231 9.63 1.70 -18.70
C GLU A 231 9.67 1.10 -17.28
N GLY A 232 8.71 0.23 -16.94
CA GLY A 232 8.69 -0.46 -15.65
C GLY A 232 9.89 -1.39 -15.43
N LYS A 233 10.39 -2.06 -16.48
CA LYS A 233 11.61 -2.88 -16.42
C LYS A 233 12.87 -2.00 -16.29
N TRP A 234 12.93 -0.90 -17.04
CA TRP A 234 14.05 0.04 -17.01
C TRP A 234 14.18 0.73 -15.64
N ALA A 235 13.07 1.13 -15.03
CA ALA A 235 13.04 1.66 -13.66
C ALA A 235 13.57 0.66 -12.62
N LEU A 236 13.25 -0.64 -12.78
CA LEU A 236 13.84 -1.70 -11.94
C LEU A 236 15.36 -1.80 -12.15
N GLU A 237 15.85 -1.66 -13.38
CA GLU A 237 17.28 -1.70 -13.69
C GLU A 237 18.04 -0.50 -13.12
N GLN A 238 17.44 0.70 -13.11
CA GLN A 238 18.01 1.85 -12.39
C GLN A 238 18.08 1.60 -10.88
N LEU A 239 17.03 1.05 -10.27
CA LEU A 239 17.03 0.72 -8.84
C LEU A 239 18.09 -0.36 -8.48
N LEU A 240 18.26 -1.36 -9.34
CA LEU A 240 19.29 -2.40 -9.16
C LEU A 240 20.71 -1.83 -9.30
N LYS A 241 20.95 -0.98 -10.31
CA LYS A 241 22.22 -0.26 -10.50
C LYS A 241 22.54 0.64 -9.31
N PHE A 242 21.54 1.35 -8.78
CA PHE A 242 21.67 2.21 -7.61
C PHE A 242 22.14 1.43 -6.36
N MET A 243 21.60 0.22 -6.12
CA MET A 243 21.95 -0.59 -4.95
C MET A 243 23.43 -1.04 -4.89
N VAL A 244 24.11 -1.14 -6.04
CA VAL A 244 25.53 -1.53 -6.12
C VAL A 244 26.47 -0.33 -6.17
N HIS A 245 25.96 0.91 -6.03
CA HIS A 245 26.79 2.11 -6.03
C HIS A 245 27.72 2.15 -4.80
N PRO A 246 29.04 2.33 -4.94
CA PRO A 246 30.00 2.18 -3.84
C PRO A 246 29.85 3.22 -2.71
N ALA A 247 29.19 4.35 -2.99
CA ALA A 247 28.91 5.41 -2.02
C ALA A 247 27.44 5.46 -1.56
N ILE A 248 26.64 4.41 -1.80
CA ILE A 248 25.25 4.35 -1.31
C ILE A 248 25.20 4.43 0.22
N SER A 249 24.31 5.26 0.76
CA SER A 249 24.16 5.39 2.21
C SER A 249 23.45 4.19 2.83
N SER A 250 23.69 3.98 4.14
CA SER A 250 22.99 2.92 4.89
C SER A 250 21.46 3.08 4.89
N ILE A 251 20.93 4.30 4.77
CA ILE A 251 19.48 4.59 4.77
C ILE A 251 18.90 4.29 3.39
N ASN A 252 19.54 4.78 2.32
CA ASN A 252 19.10 4.48 0.96
C ASN A 252 19.17 2.98 0.67
N LEU A 253 20.25 2.29 1.07
CA LEU A 253 20.42 0.85 0.86
C LEU A 253 19.36 0.02 1.59
N THR A 254 19.05 0.35 2.84
CA THR A 254 17.97 -0.35 3.59
C THR A 254 16.58 -0.02 3.05
N THR A 255 16.37 1.18 2.53
CA THR A 255 15.12 1.56 1.83
C THR A 255 14.97 0.76 0.52
N ALA A 256 16.03 0.64 -0.27
CA ALA A 256 16.04 -0.12 -1.51
C ALA A 256 15.82 -1.62 -1.26
N LEU A 257 16.43 -2.20 -0.22
CA LEU A 257 16.13 -3.57 0.23
C LEU A 257 14.64 -3.77 0.55
N GLY A 258 14.03 -2.85 1.33
CA GLY A 258 12.60 -2.92 1.62
C GLY A 258 11.71 -2.73 0.38
N SER A 259 12.21 -1.98 -0.60
CA SER A 259 11.53 -1.76 -1.87
C SER A 259 11.53 -3.02 -2.73
N LEU A 260 12.70 -3.63 -2.94
CA LEU A 260 12.81 -4.91 -3.65
C LEU A 260 11.98 -6.03 -2.96
N ALA A 261 11.93 -6.07 -1.62
CA ALA A 261 11.09 -7.03 -0.88
C ALA A 261 9.58 -6.80 -1.08
N THR A 262 9.19 -5.58 -1.44
CA THR A 262 7.81 -5.24 -1.79
C THR A 262 7.55 -5.60 -3.25
N LEU A 263 8.46 -5.27 -4.16
CA LEU A 263 8.39 -5.67 -5.57
C LEU A 263 8.29 -7.18 -5.73
N ALA A 264 9.15 -7.97 -5.09
CA ALA A 264 9.15 -9.43 -5.21
C ALA A 264 7.83 -10.11 -4.79
N ARG A 265 7.11 -9.53 -3.82
CA ARG A 265 5.82 -10.06 -3.33
C ARG A 265 4.64 -9.54 -4.14
N GLN A 266 4.60 -8.23 -4.44
CA GLN A 266 3.53 -7.66 -5.26
C GLN A 266 3.65 -8.09 -6.72
N ARG A 267 4.86 -8.36 -7.21
CA ARG A 267 5.18 -8.71 -8.60
C ARG A 267 6.17 -9.89 -8.63
N PRO A 268 5.68 -11.13 -8.45
CA PRO A 268 6.53 -12.33 -8.38
C PRO A 268 7.38 -12.61 -9.62
N MET A 269 7.04 -12.06 -10.79
CA MET A 269 7.89 -12.15 -12.00
C MET A 269 9.29 -11.53 -11.82
N PHE A 270 9.47 -10.64 -10.84
CA PHE A 270 10.76 -10.03 -10.52
C PHE A 270 11.51 -10.74 -9.37
N MET A 271 10.95 -11.84 -8.83
CA MET A 271 11.53 -12.60 -7.71
C MET A 271 12.99 -12.99 -7.96
N SER A 272 13.29 -13.55 -9.14
CA SER A 272 14.65 -13.94 -9.53
C SER A 272 15.63 -12.76 -9.51
N LYS A 273 15.30 -11.63 -10.17
CA LYS A 273 16.14 -10.41 -10.14
C LYS A 273 16.35 -9.88 -8.71
N VAL A 274 15.35 -9.96 -7.84
CA VAL A 274 15.45 -9.52 -6.44
C VAL A 274 16.35 -10.44 -5.60
N VAL A 275 16.22 -11.77 -5.74
CA VAL A 275 17.09 -12.73 -5.06
C VAL A 275 18.54 -12.53 -5.50
N GLN A 276 18.79 -12.39 -6.81
CA GLN A 276 20.12 -12.11 -7.36
C GLN A 276 20.73 -10.79 -6.82
N ALA A 277 19.92 -9.74 -6.66
CA ALA A 277 20.36 -8.48 -6.07
C ALA A 277 20.78 -8.65 -4.60
N TYR A 278 20.06 -9.49 -3.84
CA TYR A 278 20.39 -9.82 -2.45
C TYR A 278 21.65 -10.66 -2.31
N GLU A 279 21.86 -11.65 -3.21
CA GLU A 279 23.12 -12.39 -3.32
C GLU A 279 24.30 -11.45 -3.61
N THR A 280 24.13 -10.58 -4.61
CA THR A 280 25.15 -9.62 -5.05
C THR A 280 25.53 -8.66 -3.92
N LEU A 281 24.55 -8.13 -3.19
CA LEU A 281 24.79 -7.25 -2.04
C LEU A 281 25.44 -7.99 -0.87
N HIS A 282 25.05 -9.23 -0.59
CA HIS A 282 25.68 -10.00 0.50
C HIS A 282 27.17 -10.24 0.22
N ALA A 283 27.51 -10.58 -1.03
CA ALA A 283 28.90 -10.76 -1.45
C ALA A 283 29.68 -9.43 -1.48
N ASN A 284 29.04 -8.34 -1.90
CA ASN A 284 29.68 -7.05 -2.18
C ASN A 284 29.05 -5.90 -1.38
N LEU A 285 29.15 -5.97 -0.05
CA LEU A 285 28.72 -4.87 0.82
C LEU A 285 29.59 -3.61 0.57
N PRO A 286 28.99 -2.41 0.40
CA PRO A 286 29.77 -1.19 0.13
C PRO A 286 30.82 -0.91 1.22
N PRO A 287 32.10 -0.70 0.86
CA PRO A 287 33.20 -0.55 1.82
C PRO A 287 33.16 0.78 2.59
N THR A 288 32.32 1.72 2.15
CA THR A 288 32.04 3.01 2.78
C THR A 288 31.17 2.89 4.05
N LEU A 289 30.56 1.74 4.30
CA LEU A 289 29.68 1.53 5.44
C LEU A 289 30.46 1.22 6.73
N ALA A 290 30.18 1.96 7.80
CA ALA A 290 30.71 1.68 9.14
C ALA A 290 30.22 0.32 9.68
N LYS A 291 30.97 -0.29 10.61
CA LYS A 291 30.64 -1.61 11.21
C LYS A 291 29.21 -1.71 11.76
N SER A 292 28.70 -0.62 12.35
CA SER A 292 27.32 -0.50 12.85
C SER A 292 26.29 -0.47 11.71
N GLN A 293 26.59 0.25 10.61
CA GLN A 293 25.76 0.29 9.40
C GLN A 293 25.73 -1.08 8.70
N VAL A 294 26.88 -1.74 8.53
CA VAL A 294 26.96 -3.12 8.00
C VAL A 294 26.09 -4.09 8.80
N SER A 295 26.13 -3.98 10.14
CA SER A 295 25.28 -4.79 11.04
C SER A 295 23.79 -4.50 10.84
N SER A 296 23.42 -3.22 10.65
CA SER A 296 22.05 -2.80 10.34
C SER A 296 21.58 -3.31 8.97
N VAL A 297 22.41 -3.20 7.94
CA VAL A 297 22.13 -3.69 6.58
C VAL A 297 21.92 -5.20 6.59
N ARG A 298 22.82 -5.98 7.20
CA ARG A 298 22.67 -7.45 7.34
C ARG A 298 21.37 -7.83 8.08
N LYS A 299 21.00 -7.09 9.13
CA LYS A 299 19.73 -7.30 9.86
C LYS A 299 18.50 -7.04 8.98
N ASN A 300 18.51 -5.97 8.18
CA ASN A 300 17.43 -5.65 7.25
C ASN A 300 17.38 -6.65 6.07
N LEU A 301 18.54 -7.04 5.52
CA LEU A 301 18.63 -8.07 4.48
C LEU A 301 18.01 -9.39 4.97
N LYS A 302 18.34 -9.86 6.19
CA LYS A 302 17.69 -11.03 6.80
C LYS A 302 16.18 -10.85 6.96
N LEU A 303 15.73 -9.68 7.43
CA LEU A 303 14.29 -9.37 7.58
C LEU A 303 13.55 -9.47 6.23
N HIS A 304 14.15 -8.93 5.16
CA HIS A 304 13.56 -8.90 3.83
C HIS A 304 13.62 -10.25 3.11
N LEU A 305 14.70 -11.01 3.26
CA LEU A 305 14.78 -12.41 2.81
C LEU A 305 13.70 -13.27 3.47
N VAL A 306 13.43 -13.12 4.77
CA VAL A 306 12.33 -13.82 5.46
C VAL A 306 10.96 -13.40 4.94
N ALA A 307 10.76 -12.11 4.64
CA ALA A 307 9.51 -11.62 4.05
C ALA A 307 9.28 -12.22 2.65
N VAL A 308 10.34 -12.30 1.84
CA VAL A 308 10.32 -12.93 0.50
C VAL A 308 10.11 -14.44 0.60
N LEU A 309 10.81 -15.15 1.49
CA LEU A 309 10.70 -16.60 1.69
C LEU A 309 9.26 -17.05 1.98
N ARG A 310 8.47 -16.24 2.68
CA ARG A 310 7.07 -16.56 3.01
C ARG A 310 6.12 -16.53 1.80
N HIS A 311 6.57 -16.01 0.66
CA HIS A 311 5.76 -15.90 -0.54
C HIS A 311 5.68 -17.24 -1.30
N PRO A 312 4.52 -17.70 -1.80
CA PRO A 312 4.41 -19.00 -2.48
C PRO A 312 5.39 -19.19 -3.65
N CYS A 313 5.63 -18.15 -4.46
CA CYS A 313 6.59 -18.20 -5.57
C CYS A 313 8.07 -18.21 -5.14
N SER A 314 8.40 -18.11 -3.84
CA SER A 314 9.79 -18.20 -3.37
C SER A 314 10.34 -19.63 -3.43
N LEU A 315 9.47 -20.64 -3.58
CA LEU A 315 9.83 -22.07 -3.57
C LEU A 315 10.86 -22.44 -4.64
N GLU A 316 10.79 -21.81 -5.82
CA GLU A 316 11.78 -21.98 -6.90
C GLU A 316 13.19 -21.50 -6.48
N PHE A 317 13.25 -20.48 -5.62
CA PHE A 317 14.48 -19.86 -5.13
C PHE A 317 14.81 -20.28 -3.69
N GLN A 318 14.12 -21.29 -3.14
CA GLN A 318 14.21 -21.66 -1.72
C GLN A 318 15.64 -21.99 -1.31
N GLY A 319 16.40 -22.69 -2.17
CA GLY A 319 17.80 -23.03 -1.90
C GLY A 319 18.66 -21.79 -1.68
N GLN A 320 18.68 -20.88 -2.65
CA GLN A 320 19.43 -19.62 -2.61
C GLN A 320 19.05 -18.78 -1.37
N ILE A 321 17.75 -18.57 -1.15
CA ILE A 321 17.24 -17.79 -0.02
C ILE A 321 17.62 -18.46 1.32
N SER A 322 17.58 -19.78 1.40
CA SER A 322 17.97 -20.52 2.61
C SER A 322 19.46 -20.38 2.92
N THR A 323 20.33 -20.51 1.92
CA THR A 323 21.79 -20.30 2.07
C THR A 323 22.09 -18.89 2.56
N LEU A 324 21.56 -17.85 1.93
CA LEU A 324 21.74 -16.46 2.39
C LEU A 324 21.23 -16.25 3.82
N LEU A 325 20.13 -16.88 4.21
CA LEU A 325 19.60 -16.79 5.57
C LEU A 325 20.51 -17.50 6.60
N GLN A 326 21.10 -18.65 6.24
CA GLN A 326 22.09 -19.35 7.07
C GLN A 326 23.36 -18.50 7.25
N ASP A 327 23.89 -17.90 6.19
CA ASP A 327 25.06 -17.01 6.23
C ASP A 327 24.82 -15.75 7.08
N LEU A 328 23.56 -15.27 7.11
CA LEU A 328 23.09 -14.20 8.00
C LEU A 328 22.70 -14.68 9.42
N GLY A 329 23.07 -15.92 9.77
CA GLY A 329 22.89 -16.51 11.09
C GLY A 329 21.43 -16.80 11.45
N MET A 330 20.65 -17.34 10.53
CA MET A 330 19.33 -17.91 10.80
C MET A 330 19.42 -19.43 10.97
N ALA A 331 18.77 -19.97 12.00
CA ALA A 331 18.73 -21.41 12.22
C ALA A 331 17.82 -22.11 11.19
N GLN A 332 18.21 -23.30 10.72
CA GLN A 332 17.43 -24.04 9.72
C GLN A 332 15.97 -24.29 10.15
N SER A 333 15.71 -24.49 11.45
CA SER A 333 14.36 -24.67 11.99
C SER A 333 13.50 -23.41 11.95
N GLU A 334 14.09 -22.22 11.86
CA GLU A 334 13.38 -20.95 11.62
C GLU A 334 13.07 -20.75 10.13
N ILE A 335 14.02 -21.12 9.26
CA ILE A 335 13.86 -21.10 7.80
C ILE A 335 12.71 -22.04 7.39
N THR A 336 12.74 -23.30 7.82
CA THR A 336 11.69 -24.30 7.55
C THR A 336 10.31 -23.84 8.04
N ARG A 337 10.24 -23.07 9.15
CA ARG A 337 8.99 -22.51 9.68
C ARG A 337 8.45 -21.33 8.85
N CYS A 338 9.33 -20.61 8.15
CA CYS A 338 8.94 -19.50 7.29
C CYS A 338 8.68 -19.91 5.83
N THR A 339 9.14 -21.10 5.44
CA THR A 339 8.94 -21.65 4.08
C THR A 339 7.45 -22.05 3.92
N PRO A 340 6.76 -21.60 2.86
CA PRO A 340 5.40 -22.03 2.58
C PRO A 340 5.36 -23.52 2.24
N ALA A 341 4.22 -24.18 2.47
CA ALA A 341 4.03 -25.55 2.02
C ALA A 341 4.13 -25.62 0.49
N PRO A 342 4.80 -26.64 -0.08
CA PRO A 342 4.74 -26.90 -1.51
C PRO A 342 3.28 -26.99 -1.97
N ARG A 343 2.92 -26.25 -3.02
CA ARG A 343 1.61 -26.43 -3.63
C ARG A 343 1.55 -27.82 -4.25
N ASP A 344 0.68 -28.67 -3.72
CA ASP A 344 0.22 -29.85 -4.46
C ASP A 344 -0.23 -29.38 -5.84
N GLN A 345 0.38 -29.95 -6.89
CA GLN A 345 -0.14 -29.82 -8.25
C GLN A 345 -1.49 -30.56 -8.30
N ARG A 346 -2.56 -29.88 -7.88
CA ARG A 346 -3.92 -30.41 -7.88
C ARG A 346 -4.30 -30.79 -9.31
N LYS A 347 -4.11 -32.07 -9.60
CA LYS A 347 -4.66 -32.85 -10.71
C LYS A 347 -4.80 -32.03 -12.00
N ARG A 348 -3.82 -32.18 -12.90
CA ARG A 348 -4.12 -32.14 -14.35
C ARG A 348 -5.43 -32.91 -14.54
N ALA A 349 -6.41 -32.28 -15.19
CA ALA A 349 -7.70 -32.92 -15.44
C ALA A 349 -7.41 -34.31 -16.03
N ARG A 350 -7.90 -35.35 -15.36
CA ARG A 350 -7.72 -36.73 -15.81
C ARG A 350 -8.50 -36.83 -17.11
N HIS A 351 -7.77 -36.78 -18.23
CA HIS A 351 -8.35 -36.96 -19.54
C HIS A 351 -8.93 -38.37 -19.56
N GLU A 352 -10.25 -38.49 -19.45
CA GLU A 352 -10.90 -39.78 -19.65
C GLU A 352 -10.71 -40.15 -21.14
N PRO A 353 -10.14 -41.32 -21.44
CA PRO A 353 -10.17 -41.83 -22.79
C PRO A 353 -11.59 -42.31 -23.08
N TYR A 354 -12.27 -41.60 -23.98
CA TYR A 354 -13.56 -42.02 -24.50
C TYR A 354 -13.41 -43.39 -25.18
N THR A 355 -13.93 -44.45 -24.55
CA THR A 355 -13.96 -45.80 -25.14
C THR A 355 -15.38 -46.16 -25.53
N GLU A 356 -15.63 -46.10 -26.83
CA GLU A 356 -16.91 -46.37 -27.46
C GLU A 356 -17.19 -47.89 -27.56
N GLY A 357 -18.43 -48.29 -27.31
CA GLY A 357 -19.01 -49.55 -27.81
C GLY A 357 -18.62 -50.86 -27.11
N LYS A 358 -19.48 -51.35 -26.19
CA LYS A 358 -19.62 -52.80 -25.94
C LYS A 358 -21.05 -53.23 -25.60
N LYS A 359 -21.69 -53.77 -26.64
CA LYS A 359 -22.71 -54.84 -26.71
C LYS A 359 -23.57 -55.12 -25.46
N ILE A 360 -24.86 -54.93 -25.66
CA ILE A 360 -26.02 -55.41 -24.89
C ILE A 360 -25.83 -56.83 -24.34
N LYS A 361 -26.19 -57.04 -23.07
CA LYS A 361 -26.64 -58.34 -22.54
C LYS A 361 -27.80 -58.12 -21.57
N MET A 362 -28.91 -58.81 -21.81
CA MET A 362 -30.14 -58.74 -21.02
C MET A 362 -29.98 -59.39 -19.63
N GLU A 363 -30.68 -58.84 -18.64
CA GLU A 363 -31.25 -59.61 -17.53
C GLU A 363 -32.67 -60.10 -17.88
N PRO A 364 -33.16 -61.10 -17.15
CA PRO A 364 -34.50 -60.96 -16.58
C PRO A 364 -34.60 -61.46 -15.12
N ALA A 365 -34.70 -60.50 -14.18
CA ALA A 365 -35.85 -60.21 -13.31
C ALA A 365 -36.72 -61.33 -12.64
N LEU A 366 -37.10 -61.04 -11.37
CA LEU A 366 -38.20 -61.60 -10.53
C LEU A 366 -37.96 -63.04 -9.99
N ILE A 367 -38.46 -63.49 -8.82
CA ILE A 367 -39.63 -63.19 -7.92
C ILE A 367 -39.12 -63.37 -6.46
N GLU A 368 -39.36 -62.52 -5.44
CA GLU A 368 -40.57 -62.25 -4.60
C GLU A 368 -40.95 -63.37 -3.58
N ASP A 369 -41.66 -62.97 -2.49
CA ASP A 369 -42.13 -63.69 -1.27
C ASP A 369 -41.09 -64.03 -0.14
N ASP A 370 -41.38 -63.92 1.17
CA ASP A 370 -42.38 -63.10 1.94
C ASP A 370 -42.01 -63.05 3.47
N GLU A 371 -42.63 -62.14 4.25
CA GLU A 371 -42.76 -61.98 5.75
C GLU A 371 -41.73 -62.65 6.74
N ASP A 372 -41.28 -62.11 7.90
CA ASP A 372 -41.94 -61.34 8.98
C ASP A 372 -40.89 -60.94 10.09
N LYS A 373 -41.08 -60.13 11.17
CA LYS A 373 -42.13 -59.20 11.66
C LYS A 373 -41.54 -58.12 12.62
N GLU A 374 -42.22 -56.98 12.70
CA GLU A 374 -42.35 -55.90 13.72
C GLU A 374 -41.30 -55.54 14.83
N GLU A 375 -41.11 -54.21 14.94
CA GLU A 375 -40.54 -53.35 16.01
C GLU A 375 -41.53 -53.15 17.22
N PRO A 376 -41.37 -52.21 18.20
CA PRO A 376 -40.32 -51.22 18.49
C PRO A 376 -39.84 -51.09 19.96
N THR A 377 -38.91 -50.14 20.17
CA THR A 377 -38.40 -49.56 21.45
C THR A 377 -39.45 -48.77 22.27
N PRO A 378 -39.19 -48.34 23.55
CA PRO A 378 -38.58 -46.99 23.76
C PRO A 378 -37.82 -46.67 25.10
N THR A 379 -36.94 -45.64 25.01
CA THR A 379 -36.60 -44.54 25.98
C THR A 379 -36.13 -44.70 27.47
N SER A 380 -34.92 -44.16 27.72
CA SER A 380 -34.50 -43.16 28.77
C SER A 380 -34.30 -43.45 30.29
N ALA A 381 -33.01 -43.38 30.73
CA ALA A 381 -32.44 -42.75 31.97
C ALA A 381 -32.81 -43.27 33.40
N PRO A 382 -32.09 -42.92 34.52
CA PRO A 382 -30.74 -42.34 34.74
C PRO A 382 -29.80 -43.10 35.79
N LYS A 383 -28.62 -42.51 36.06
CA LYS A 383 -27.56 -42.68 37.13
C LYS A 383 -27.93 -43.32 38.51
N PRO A 384 -26.98 -43.85 39.38
CA PRO A 384 -25.75 -43.13 39.82
C PRO A 384 -24.50 -43.87 40.43
N SER A 385 -23.45 -43.06 40.74
CA SER A 385 -22.48 -43.10 41.89
C SER A 385 -21.39 -44.17 42.11
N SER A 386 -20.14 -43.70 42.23
CA SER A 386 -19.25 -43.93 43.42
C SER A 386 -18.14 -42.84 43.51
N VAL A 387 -17.51 -42.65 44.69
CA VAL A 387 -16.71 -41.46 45.07
C VAL A 387 -15.47 -41.81 45.90
N THR A 388 -14.33 -41.15 45.66
CA THR A 388 -13.27 -40.71 46.62
C THR A 388 -12.23 -39.85 45.83
N GLY A 389 -11.50 -38.86 46.36
CA GLY A 389 -11.61 -38.13 47.63
C GLY A 389 -10.27 -37.60 48.21
N ARG A 390 -9.79 -36.40 47.81
CA ARG A 390 -8.90 -35.52 48.62
C ARG A 390 -8.66 -34.12 48.01
N SER A 391 -8.30 -33.15 48.87
CA SER A 391 -8.31 -31.69 48.59
C SER A 391 -6.95 -31.01 48.96
N PRO A 392 -6.79 -29.66 48.98
CA PRO A 392 -5.69 -28.94 48.29
C PRO A 392 -4.56 -28.46 49.23
N PRO A 393 -3.66 -27.56 48.76
CA PRO A 393 -3.75 -26.18 49.29
C PRO A 393 -3.45 -25.06 48.27
N SER A 394 -3.51 -23.82 48.78
CA SER A 394 -3.49 -22.53 48.06
C SER A 394 -2.13 -21.79 48.09
N THR A 395 -2.14 -20.57 47.53
CA THR A 395 -1.19 -19.43 47.67
C THR A 395 0.02 -19.31 46.73
N SER A 396 0.07 -18.13 46.10
CA SER A 396 1.12 -17.47 45.28
C SER A 396 2.09 -16.66 46.18
N PRO A 397 3.05 -15.84 45.67
CA PRO A 397 3.52 -15.59 44.29
C PRO A 397 5.06 -15.72 44.13
N LEU A 398 5.63 -15.52 42.92
CA LEU A 398 6.87 -14.73 42.72
C LEU A 398 7.28 -14.52 41.24
N SER A 399 8.02 -13.44 41.04
CA SER A 399 8.66 -12.84 39.85
C SER A 399 9.06 -13.72 38.64
N SER A 400 8.81 -13.19 37.44
CA SER A 400 9.81 -13.20 36.36
C SER A 400 9.81 -11.88 35.58
N CYS A 401 10.99 -11.53 35.06
CA CYS A 401 11.30 -10.19 34.55
C CYS A 401 11.39 -10.18 33.00
N SER A 402 10.91 -9.09 32.39
CA SER A 402 11.32 -8.56 31.08
C SER A 402 11.58 -9.52 29.90
N ARG A 403 10.80 -9.35 28.81
CA ARG A 403 11.39 -9.10 27.48
C ARG A 403 10.47 -8.37 26.53
N CYS A 404 11.01 -7.32 25.91
CA CYS A 404 10.32 -6.45 24.97
C CYS A 404 9.87 -7.18 23.71
N CYS A 405 8.61 -6.96 23.33
CA CYS A 405 8.10 -7.24 22.00
C CYS A 405 8.09 -5.92 21.22
N PRO A 406 8.90 -5.71 20.15
CA PRO A 406 8.90 -4.46 19.41
C PRO A 406 7.59 -4.32 18.62
N ARG A 407 6.68 -3.46 19.12
CA ARG A 407 5.50 -3.04 18.35
C ARG A 407 5.97 -2.32 17.08
N ARG A 408 5.30 -2.59 15.96
CA ARG A 408 5.54 -1.91 14.68
C ARG A 408 5.13 -0.44 14.78
N THR A 409 6.09 0.47 14.82
CA THR A 409 5.88 1.91 14.62
C THR A 409 6.29 2.29 13.20
N TRP A 410 5.38 2.07 12.25
CA TRP A 410 5.36 2.81 10.98
C TRP A 410 4.26 3.85 11.08
N LEU A 411 4.55 4.93 11.81
CA LEU A 411 3.69 6.11 11.94
C LEU A 411 4.29 7.23 11.08
N THR A 412 3.48 7.66 10.12
CA THR A 412 3.32 9.06 9.69
C THR A 412 4.54 9.99 9.82
N TRP A 413 5.18 10.26 8.69
CA TRP A 413 5.92 11.51 8.49
C TRP A 413 4.97 12.54 7.88
N CYS A 414 4.87 13.70 8.54
CA CYS A 414 4.25 14.94 8.04
C CYS A 414 5.36 15.98 7.74
#